data_AF-A0A1Y0VVR8-F1
#
_entry.id   AF-A0A1Y0VVR8-F1
#
_cell.length_a   1.000
_cell.length_b   1.000
_cell.length_c   1.000
_cell.angle_alpha   90.00
_cell.angle_beta   90.00
_cell.angle_gamma   90.00
#
_symmetry.space_group_name_H-M   'P 1'
#
loop_
_entity.id
_entity.type
_entity.pdbx_description
1 polymer ?
#
loop_
_entity_poly.entity_id
_entity_poly.type
_entity_poly.pdbx_seq_one_letter_code
_entity_poly.pdbx_strand_id
1 'polypeptide(L)'
;MNDKIHNERRIQTLQRHYSFDEKRMVSQLSKELKTFVSLENLDEKQRMLFNWKNSTMIKQAIGQDMTKQLITINQQENSLAEANQLLDKVVNRTVRKLYPDIDFERVTMAEKRELIKETDSEQKVFAGNELKDRLAMIRTNIINQQILTFTKRPFVSWLMLEKQEQRVKENTSDILAKKGYRFKDIKLTKGALLNGFEENEQNVLKRSIKELSAINEVKKVVDTQYNSVLTKSFPDIDLNKVKMTEKERLYTAVVYYNPELKSLEKQDITRLKNNPPEKFTTQEHVQGLAYLSGQVKPDEIKNANLLRVLNNRGTQQLFIGEAGQDKNISAKQIEQAKQAVKQHNLRSDDFRKENIEGYRAVNYNEILQ
;
A
#
# COMPACT_ATOMS: atom_id res chain seq x y z
N MET A 1 -11.28 3.91 30.33
CA MET A 1 -10.14 3.77 31.26
C MET A 1 -9.41 2.41 31.13
N ASN A 2 -9.77 1.56 30.15
CA ASN A 2 -9.19 0.21 29.97
C ASN A 2 -8.20 0.10 28.78
N ASP A 3 -8.16 1.06 27.85
CA ASP A 3 -7.26 1.00 26.68
C ASP A 3 -5.79 1.28 27.02
N LYS A 4 -5.52 2.00 28.12
CA LYS A 4 -4.16 2.25 28.60
C LYS A 4 -3.50 0.98 29.15
N ILE A 5 -4.26 0.13 29.84
CA ILE A 5 -3.75 -1.08 30.49
C ILE A 5 -3.50 -2.21 29.47
N HIS A 6 -4.25 -2.25 28.37
CA HIS A 6 -3.97 -3.18 27.27
C HIS A 6 -2.72 -2.81 26.46
N ASN A 7 -2.36 -1.54 26.39
CA ASN A 7 -1.13 -1.10 25.73
C ASN A 7 0.15 -1.38 26.55
N GLU A 8 0.03 -1.51 27.88
CA GLU A 8 1.16 -1.77 28.79
C GLU A 8 1.59 -3.25 28.83
N ARG A 9 0.78 -4.18 28.31
CA ARG A 9 1.10 -5.63 28.26
C ARG A 9 1.44 -6.18 26.88
N ARG A 10 1.70 -5.35 25.88
CA ARG A 10 2.48 -5.80 24.72
C ARG A 10 3.93 -5.88 25.17
N ILE A 11 4.43 -7.10 25.32
CA ILE A 11 5.87 -7.36 25.30
C ILE A 11 6.40 -6.67 24.04
N GLN A 12 7.08 -5.53 24.21
CA GLN A 12 7.65 -4.84 23.08
C GLN A 12 8.90 -5.63 22.70
N THR A 13 8.76 -6.57 21.78
CA THR A 13 9.85 -7.47 21.39
C THR A 13 11.10 -6.67 21.01
N LEU A 14 10.92 -5.49 20.41
CA LEU A 14 12.02 -4.56 20.12
C LEU A 14 12.70 -3.98 21.38
N GLN A 15 11.96 -3.69 22.46
CA GLN A 15 12.53 -3.15 23.71
C GLN A 15 13.59 -4.05 24.33
N ARG A 16 13.38 -5.37 24.24
CA ARG A 16 14.32 -6.37 24.74
C ARG A 16 15.61 -6.42 23.92
N HIS A 17 15.59 -5.87 22.72
CA HIS A 17 16.71 -5.88 21.80
C HIS A 17 17.44 -4.56 21.73
N TYR A 18 16.94 -3.44 22.27
CA TYR A 18 17.69 -2.18 22.28
C TYR A 18 18.97 -2.28 23.11
N SER A 19 20.07 -1.76 22.56
CA SER A 19 21.26 -1.39 23.34
C SER A 19 20.98 -0.19 24.26
N PHE A 20 21.90 0.11 25.17
CA PHE A 20 21.77 1.24 26.09
C PHE A 20 21.63 2.59 25.34
N ASP A 21 22.49 2.82 24.35
CA ASP A 21 22.46 4.05 23.54
C ASP A 21 21.17 4.15 22.72
N GLU A 22 20.71 3.04 22.15
CA GLU A 22 19.44 3.00 21.40
C GLU A 22 18.23 3.30 22.29
N LYS A 23 18.23 2.87 23.56
CA LYS A 23 17.19 3.26 24.52
C LYS A 23 17.19 4.78 24.78
N ARG A 24 18.37 5.38 24.87
CA ARG A 24 18.51 6.85 25.01
C ARG A 24 17.99 7.57 23.76
N MET A 25 18.35 7.10 22.57
CA MET A 25 17.84 7.64 21.30
C MET A 25 16.33 7.52 21.20
N VAL A 26 15.75 6.36 21.54
CA VAL A 26 14.28 6.15 21.61
C VAL A 26 13.64 7.20 22.53
N SER A 27 14.21 7.44 23.71
CA SER A 27 13.68 8.44 24.66
C SER A 27 13.74 9.86 24.08
N GLN A 28 14.86 10.23 23.46
CA GLN A 28 15.03 11.55 22.84
C GLN A 28 14.04 11.75 21.68
N LEU A 29 14.01 10.82 20.72
CA LEU A 29 13.12 10.86 19.57
C LEU A 29 11.65 10.83 19.99
N SER A 30 11.32 10.12 21.08
CA SER A 30 9.94 10.13 21.62
C SER A 30 9.54 11.52 22.12
N LYS A 31 10.46 12.26 22.74
CA LYS A 31 10.22 13.65 23.17
C LYS A 31 10.07 14.58 21.98
N GLU A 32 10.96 14.47 20.99
CA GLU A 32 10.92 15.27 19.78
C GLU A 32 9.62 15.05 19.00
N LEU A 33 9.24 13.78 18.77
CA LEU A 33 8.02 13.42 18.05
C LEU A 33 6.75 13.56 18.89
N LYS A 34 6.87 13.79 20.20
CA LYS A 34 5.74 13.83 21.15
C LYS A 34 4.86 12.57 21.06
N THR A 35 5.48 11.43 20.80
CA THR A 35 4.83 10.11 20.74
C THR A 35 5.85 9.04 21.13
N PHE A 36 5.42 7.93 21.69
CA PHE A 36 6.33 6.84 22.01
C PHE A 36 6.83 6.17 20.71
N VAL A 37 8.15 6.01 20.57
CA VAL A 37 8.74 5.38 19.37
C VAL A 37 8.51 3.86 19.39
N SER A 38 7.53 3.41 18.60
CA SER A 38 7.24 2.01 18.26
C SER A 38 6.78 1.91 16.81
N LEU A 39 6.73 0.70 16.24
CA LEU A 39 6.32 0.50 14.86
C LEU A 39 4.91 1.08 14.58
N GLU A 40 3.93 0.77 15.42
CA GLU A 40 2.55 1.24 15.26
C GLU A 40 2.43 2.76 15.47
N ASN A 41 3.14 3.30 16.46
CA ASN A 41 3.06 4.73 16.74
C ASN A 41 3.75 5.56 15.67
N LEU A 42 4.81 5.05 15.02
CA LEU A 42 5.44 5.74 13.91
C LEU A 42 4.56 5.73 12.66
N ASP A 43 3.82 4.63 12.39
CA ASP A 43 2.83 4.60 11.30
C ASP A 43 1.72 5.65 11.53
N GLU A 44 1.20 5.73 12.76
CA GLU A 44 0.22 6.75 13.13
C GLU A 44 0.80 8.17 13.07
N LYS A 45 2.04 8.35 13.51
CA LYS A 45 2.73 9.65 13.44
C LYS A 45 2.91 10.10 11.98
N GLN A 46 3.25 9.18 11.08
CA GLN A 46 3.35 9.45 9.64
C GLN A 46 2.01 9.92 9.08
N ARG A 47 0.90 9.26 9.43
CA ARG A 47 -0.46 9.69 9.06
C ARG A 47 -0.76 11.11 9.56
N MET A 48 -0.48 11.37 10.83
CA MET A 48 -0.72 12.69 11.44
C MET A 48 0.08 13.79 10.75
N LEU A 49 1.37 13.55 10.47
CA LEU A 49 2.22 14.51 9.78
C LEU A 49 1.77 14.76 8.35
N PHE A 50 1.38 13.71 7.62
CA PHE A 50 0.82 13.86 6.28
C PHE A 50 -0.45 14.73 6.27
N ASN A 51 -1.39 14.45 7.18
CA ASN A 51 -2.62 15.22 7.30
C ASN A 51 -2.37 16.67 7.74
N TRP A 52 -1.45 16.88 8.69
CA TRP A 52 -1.08 18.21 9.16
C TRP A 52 -0.39 19.02 8.05
N LYS A 53 0.51 18.40 7.28
CA LYS A 53 1.15 19.01 6.12
C LYS A 53 0.14 19.43 5.07
N ASN A 54 -0.79 18.56 4.72
CA ASN A 54 -1.85 18.87 3.74
C ASN A 54 -2.76 20.02 4.22
N SER A 55 -3.19 20.00 5.48
CA SER A 55 -3.99 21.09 6.05
C SER A 55 -3.22 22.42 6.05
N THR A 56 -1.94 22.37 6.40
CA THR A 56 -1.04 23.54 6.42
C THR A 56 -0.83 24.11 5.03
N MET A 57 -0.63 23.27 4.02
CA MET A 57 -0.54 23.70 2.62
C MET A 57 -1.83 24.38 2.16
N ILE A 58 -3.01 23.85 2.50
CA ILE A 58 -4.29 24.48 2.14
C ILE A 58 -4.46 25.85 2.82
N LYS A 59 -4.10 25.96 4.10
CA LYS A 59 -4.15 27.23 4.86
C LYS A 59 -3.19 28.27 4.28
N GLN A 60 -1.97 27.84 3.95
CA GLN A 60 -1.01 28.70 3.26
C GLN A 60 -1.58 29.20 1.94
N ALA A 61 -2.28 28.30 1.24
CA ALA A 61 -2.86 28.57 -0.04
C ALA A 61 -4.05 29.55 -0.02
N ILE A 62 -4.61 29.89 1.15
CA ILE A 62 -5.58 30.99 1.30
C ILE A 62 -4.95 32.26 1.90
N GLY A 63 -3.62 32.37 1.83
CA GLY A 63 -2.88 33.54 2.27
C GLY A 63 -2.54 33.56 3.77
N GLN A 64 -2.77 32.47 4.52
CA GLN A 64 -2.32 32.41 5.92
C GLN A 64 -0.79 32.21 5.97
N ASP A 65 -0.10 32.95 6.82
CA ASP A 65 1.32 32.67 7.08
C ASP A 65 1.46 31.38 7.88
N MET A 66 1.93 30.34 7.18
CA MET A 66 2.16 29.02 7.75
C MET A 66 3.65 28.68 7.91
N THR A 67 4.54 29.67 7.80
CA THR A 67 5.99 29.46 7.76
C THR A 67 6.50 28.70 8.99
N LYS A 68 6.07 29.11 10.20
CA LYS A 68 6.46 28.44 11.44
C LYS A 68 5.96 26.99 11.48
N GLN A 69 4.71 26.74 11.11
CA GLN A 69 4.13 25.39 11.12
C GLN A 69 4.83 24.48 10.10
N LEU A 70 5.17 24.98 8.91
CA LEU A 70 5.90 24.22 7.90
C LEU A 70 7.31 23.86 8.38
N ILE A 71 8.02 24.77 9.07
CA ILE A 71 9.32 24.47 9.69
C ILE A 71 9.15 23.36 10.74
N THR A 72 8.16 23.46 11.62
CA THR A 72 7.91 22.44 12.64
C THR A 72 7.55 21.09 12.00
N ILE A 73 6.73 21.07 10.96
CA ILE A 73 6.40 19.83 10.21
C ILE A 73 7.68 19.21 9.67
N ASN A 74 8.55 20.01 9.04
CA ASN A 74 9.79 19.50 8.45
C ASN A 74 10.74 18.92 9.52
N GLN A 75 10.84 19.57 10.69
CA GLN A 75 11.58 19.02 11.83
C GLN A 75 10.99 17.68 12.30
N GLN A 76 9.67 17.56 12.40
CA GLN A 76 9.02 16.31 12.78
C GLN A 76 9.20 15.21 11.72
N GLU A 77 9.18 15.56 10.44
CA GLU A 77 9.46 14.62 9.34
C GLU A 77 10.90 14.08 9.44
N ASN A 78 11.88 14.93 9.79
CA ASN A 78 13.26 14.52 10.02
C ASN A 78 13.40 13.58 11.23
N SER A 79 12.85 13.94 12.39
CA SER A 79 12.88 13.06 13.57
C SER A 79 12.13 11.73 13.30
N LEU A 80 11.08 11.74 12.47
CA LEU A 80 10.36 10.52 12.08
C LEU A 80 11.25 9.63 11.19
N ALA A 81 12.02 10.22 10.27
CA ALA A 81 12.97 9.48 9.45
C ALA A 81 14.07 8.83 10.30
N GLU A 82 14.64 9.56 11.26
CA GLU A 82 15.65 9.05 12.20
C GLU A 82 15.08 7.92 13.07
N ALA A 83 13.86 8.07 13.59
CA ALA A 83 13.18 7.04 14.36
C ALA A 83 12.93 5.77 13.52
N ASN A 84 12.53 5.92 12.26
CA ASN A 84 12.37 4.79 11.35
C ASN A 84 13.69 4.06 11.10
N GLN A 85 14.79 4.78 10.88
CA GLN A 85 16.12 4.17 10.70
C GLN A 85 16.57 3.39 11.94
N LEU A 86 16.36 3.96 13.13
CA LEU A 86 16.62 3.28 14.39
C LEU A 86 15.82 1.99 14.53
N LEU A 87 14.51 2.05 14.24
CA LEU A 87 13.64 0.87 14.28
C LEU A 87 14.06 -0.18 13.25
N ASP A 88 14.45 0.19 12.03
CA ASP A 88 14.92 -0.76 11.00
C ASP A 88 16.15 -1.55 11.47
N LYS A 89 17.11 -0.86 12.08
CA LYS A 89 18.30 -1.50 12.64
C LYS A 89 17.91 -2.53 13.72
N VAL A 90 17.00 -2.15 14.62
CA VAL A 90 16.62 -2.99 15.75
C VAL A 90 15.73 -4.15 15.27
N VAL A 91 14.82 -3.91 14.33
CA VAL A 91 14.00 -4.92 13.65
C VAL A 91 14.89 -5.95 12.97
N ASN A 92 15.87 -5.53 12.18
CA ASN A 92 16.81 -6.45 11.54
C ASN A 92 17.49 -7.40 12.54
N ARG A 93 18.03 -6.86 13.63
CA ARG A 93 18.64 -7.66 14.70
C ARG A 93 17.63 -8.60 15.36
N THR A 94 16.42 -8.10 15.61
CA THR A 94 15.36 -8.86 16.28
C THR A 94 14.89 -10.02 15.43
N VAL A 95 14.62 -9.78 14.14
CA VAL A 95 14.23 -10.84 13.20
C VAL A 95 15.35 -11.88 13.09
N ARG A 96 16.63 -11.47 13.01
CA ARG A 96 17.78 -12.42 13.02
C ARG A 96 17.82 -13.34 14.22
N LYS A 97 17.37 -12.86 15.38
CA LYS A 97 17.37 -13.66 16.60
C LYS A 97 16.14 -14.56 16.71
N LEU A 98 14.97 -14.06 16.34
CA LEU A 98 13.70 -14.79 16.47
C LEU A 98 13.45 -15.78 15.34
N TYR A 99 13.96 -15.48 14.15
CA TYR A 99 13.69 -16.21 12.92
C TYR A 99 14.98 -16.60 12.20
N PRO A 100 15.79 -17.51 12.78
CA PRO A 100 17.07 -17.92 12.20
C PRO A 100 16.94 -18.61 10.83
N ASP A 101 15.78 -19.23 10.57
CA ASP A 101 15.52 -20.00 9.35
C ASP A 101 15.07 -19.13 8.15
N ILE A 102 14.89 -17.82 8.34
CA ILE A 102 14.52 -16.91 7.25
C ILE A 102 15.75 -16.55 6.43
N ASP A 103 15.62 -16.59 5.10
CA ASP A 103 16.56 -15.91 4.20
C ASP A 103 16.34 -14.38 4.29
N PHE A 104 17.17 -13.73 5.11
CA PHE A 104 17.11 -12.29 5.38
C PHE A 104 17.24 -11.43 4.14
N GLU A 105 17.93 -11.93 3.11
CA GLU A 105 18.12 -11.21 1.88
C GLU A 105 16.87 -11.26 1.00
N ARG A 106 15.97 -12.22 1.21
CA ARG A 106 14.71 -12.34 0.45
C ARG A 106 13.52 -11.65 1.09
N VAL A 107 13.64 -11.19 2.34
CA VAL A 107 12.55 -10.51 3.06
C VAL A 107 12.76 -9.01 3.06
N THR A 108 11.75 -8.26 2.63
CA THR A 108 11.80 -6.78 2.57
C THR A 108 11.76 -6.17 3.97
N MET A 109 12.17 -4.89 4.10
CA MET A 109 12.11 -4.23 5.41
C MET A 109 10.68 -4.07 5.92
N ALA A 110 9.74 -3.77 5.04
CA ALA A 110 8.32 -3.69 5.37
C ALA A 110 7.79 -5.03 5.89
N GLU A 111 8.18 -6.14 5.26
CA GLU A 111 7.84 -7.49 5.73
C GLU A 111 8.43 -7.80 7.11
N LYS A 112 9.70 -7.43 7.34
CA LYS A 112 10.35 -7.62 8.64
C LYS A 112 9.64 -6.85 9.75
N ARG A 113 9.27 -5.60 9.50
CA ARG A 113 8.51 -4.76 10.46
C ARG A 113 7.17 -5.39 10.78
N GLU A 114 6.41 -5.76 9.75
CA GLU A 114 5.08 -6.34 9.94
C GLU A 114 5.13 -7.70 10.65
N LEU A 115 6.12 -8.54 10.32
CA LEU A 115 6.35 -9.81 11.01
C LEU A 115 6.56 -9.60 12.52
N ILE A 116 7.32 -8.58 12.92
CA ILE A 116 7.49 -8.24 14.35
C ILE A 116 6.17 -7.78 14.97
N LYS A 117 5.37 -6.94 14.29
CA LYS A 117 4.05 -6.52 14.81
C LYS A 117 3.12 -7.71 14.99
N GLU A 118 3.12 -8.66 14.06
CA GLU A 118 2.33 -9.88 14.15
C GLU A 118 2.82 -10.82 15.25
N THR A 119 4.15 -10.92 15.44
CA THR A 119 4.78 -11.62 16.57
C THR A 119 4.29 -11.04 17.90
N ASP A 120 4.29 -9.71 18.02
CA ASP A 120 3.84 -8.99 19.22
C ASP A 120 2.32 -9.06 19.40
N SER A 121 1.54 -9.09 18.31
CA SER A 121 0.09 -9.18 18.38
C SER A 121 -0.38 -10.55 18.85
N GLU A 122 0.25 -11.62 18.35
CA GLU A 122 -0.12 -13.00 18.69
C GLU A 122 0.71 -13.59 19.83
N GLN A 123 1.71 -12.86 20.31
CA GLN A 123 2.66 -13.31 21.34
C GLN A 123 3.30 -14.65 20.97
N LYS A 124 3.60 -14.84 19.68
CA LYS A 124 4.05 -16.10 19.09
C LYS A 124 5.14 -15.86 18.07
N VAL A 125 6.22 -16.64 18.17
CA VAL A 125 7.24 -16.75 17.12
C VAL A 125 6.81 -17.84 16.15
N PHE A 126 6.60 -17.49 14.88
CA PHE A 126 6.20 -18.41 13.82
C PHE A 126 7.39 -19.26 13.34
N ALA A 127 7.14 -20.51 12.92
CA ALA A 127 8.18 -21.42 12.43
C ALA A 127 7.69 -22.29 11.26
N GLY A 128 8.64 -22.89 10.53
CA GLY A 128 8.34 -23.84 9.46
C GLY A 128 7.42 -23.25 8.37
N ASN A 129 6.40 -24.02 7.97
CA ASN A 129 5.45 -23.60 6.94
C ASN A 129 4.56 -22.44 7.37
N GLU A 130 4.22 -22.35 8.66
CA GLU A 130 3.42 -21.23 9.18
C GLU A 130 4.13 -19.88 8.94
N LEU A 131 5.44 -19.83 9.16
CA LEU A 131 6.22 -18.62 8.90
C LEU A 131 6.25 -18.25 7.40
N LYS A 132 6.33 -19.24 6.52
CA LYS A 132 6.29 -19.01 5.06
C LYS A 132 4.94 -18.44 4.63
N ASP A 133 3.85 -19.04 5.10
CA ASP A 133 2.49 -18.59 4.81
C ASP A 133 2.26 -17.17 5.35
N ARG A 134 2.76 -16.89 6.55
CA ARG A 134 2.71 -15.57 7.18
C ARG A 134 3.40 -14.50 6.34
N LEU A 135 4.65 -14.73 5.94
CA LEU A 135 5.40 -13.80 5.11
C LEU A 135 4.72 -13.55 3.75
N ALA A 136 4.18 -14.60 3.14
CA ALA A 136 3.43 -14.48 1.90
C ALA A 136 2.16 -13.62 2.10
N MET A 137 1.42 -13.82 3.20
CA MET A 137 0.23 -13.05 3.53
C MET A 137 0.55 -11.57 3.81
N ILE A 138 1.57 -11.31 4.64
CA ILE A 138 2.09 -9.96 4.89
C ILE A 138 2.36 -9.25 3.56
N ARG A 139 3.16 -9.87 2.68
CA ARG A 139 3.55 -9.27 1.40
C ARG A 139 2.35 -8.91 0.52
N THR A 140 1.35 -9.78 0.49
CA THR A 140 0.11 -9.55 -0.24
C THR A 140 -0.66 -8.33 0.27
N ASN A 141 -0.52 -7.97 1.54
CA ASN A 141 -1.31 -6.93 2.22
C ASN A 141 -0.56 -5.62 2.48
N ILE A 142 0.78 -5.61 2.46
CA ILE A 142 1.61 -4.43 2.80
C ILE A 142 1.16 -3.15 2.08
N ILE A 143 0.94 -3.21 0.76
CA ILE A 143 0.53 -2.03 -0.03
C ILE A 143 -0.75 -1.44 0.55
N ASN A 144 -1.75 -2.28 0.82
CA ASN A 144 -3.03 -1.83 1.37
C ASN A 144 -2.87 -1.33 2.81
N GLN A 145 -2.12 -2.04 3.65
CA GLN A 145 -1.87 -1.60 5.03
C GLN A 145 -1.23 -0.21 5.07
N GLN A 146 -0.18 0.02 4.27
CA GLN A 146 0.52 1.30 4.23
C GLN A 146 -0.35 2.41 3.62
N ILE A 147 -1.11 2.14 2.56
CA ILE A 147 -1.95 3.15 1.92
C ILE A 147 -3.16 3.54 2.76
N LEU A 148 -3.71 2.60 3.52
CA LEU A 148 -4.81 2.87 4.45
C LEU A 148 -4.38 3.77 5.62
N THR A 149 -3.07 3.90 5.87
CA THR A 149 -2.53 4.84 6.85
C THR A 149 -2.83 6.30 6.45
N PHE A 150 -2.70 6.70 5.19
CA PHE A 150 -2.90 8.10 4.78
C PHE A 150 -4.10 8.33 3.86
N THR A 151 -4.78 7.27 3.42
CA THR A 151 -6.00 7.36 2.63
C THR A 151 -7.09 6.44 3.19
N LYS A 152 -8.36 6.77 2.93
CA LYS A 152 -9.48 5.85 3.23
C LYS A 152 -9.70 4.82 2.11
N ARG A 153 -8.79 4.73 1.13
CA ARG A 153 -9.01 3.99 -0.13
C ARG A 153 -7.94 2.92 -0.29
N PRO A 154 -8.29 1.64 -0.44
CA PRO A 154 -7.29 0.63 -0.79
C PRO A 154 -6.73 0.91 -2.18
N PHE A 155 -5.51 0.43 -2.43
CA PHE A 155 -4.90 0.49 -3.75
C PHE A 155 -5.66 -0.42 -4.73
N VAL A 156 -5.77 0.02 -5.97
CA VAL A 156 -6.47 -0.74 -7.02
C VAL A 156 -5.50 -1.11 -8.12
N SER A 157 -4.96 -0.10 -8.83
CA SER A 157 -3.88 -0.28 -9.78
C SER A 157 -3.16 1.04 -10.07
N TRP A 158 -1.95 0.95 -10.62
CA TRP A 158 -1.15 2.10 -11.01
C TRP A 158 -1.81 2.90 -12.13
N LEU A 159 -2.31 2.21 -13.17
CA LEU A 159 -2.99 2.85 -14.30
C LEU A 159 -4.21 3.68 -13.84
N MET A 160 -4.98 3.17 -12.87
CA MET A 160 -6.12 3.91 -12.33
C MET A 160 -5.66 5.14 -11.55
N LEU A 161 -4.58 5.02 -10.80
CA LEU A 161 -3.99 6.13 -10.06
C LEU A 161 -3.48 7.23 -11.00
N GLU A 162 -2.89 6.87 -12.15
CA GLU A 162 -2.51 7.82 -13.21
C GLU A 162 -3.71 8.50 -13.86
N LYS A 163 -4.76 7.74 -14.21
CA LYS A 163 -6.00 8.32 -14.76
C LYS A 163 -6.66 9.30 -13.79
N GLN A 164 -6.65 8.97 -12.50
CA GLN A 164 -7.16 9.86 -11.45
C GLN A 164 -6.32 11.14 -11.36
N GLU A 165 -4.99 11.02 -11.35
CA GLU A 165 -4.08 12.17 -11.33
C GLU A 165 -4.31 13.10 -12.54
N GLN A 166 -4.40 12.53 -13.74
CA GLN A 166 -4.58 13.26 -14.98
C GLN A 166 -5.89 14.06 -14.97
N ARG A 167 -7.00 13.41 -14.57
CA ARG A 167 -8.31 14.07 -14.44
C ARG A 167 -8.27 15.25 -13.47
N VAL A 168 -7.60 15.09 -12.32
CA VAL A 168 -7.49 16.17 -11.33
C VAL A 168 -6.64 17.31 -11.89
N LYS A 169 -5.54 17.01 -12.59
CA LYS A 169 -4.69 18.01 -13.24
C LYS A 169 -5.42 18.78 -14.34
N GLU A 170 -6.19 18.11 -15.19
CA GLU A 170 -7.00 18.73 -16.25
C GLU A 170 -8.03 19.70 -15.66
N ASN A 171 -8.90 19.21 -14.76
CA ASN A 171 -9.90 20.04 -14.09
C ASN A 171 -9.29 21.25 -13.38
N THR A 172 -8.12 21.06 -12.75
CA THR A 172 -7.40 22.14 -12.07
C THR A 172 -6.85 23.16 -13.07
N SER A 173 -6.30 22.69 -14.18
CA SER A 173 -5.70 23.54 -15.21
C SER A 173 -6.74 24.42 -15.88
N ASP A 174 -7.93 23.89 -16.15
CA ASP A 174 -9.04 24.64 -16.75
C ASP A 174 -9.47 25.82 -15.87
N ILE A 175 -9.55 25.62 -14.55
CA ILE A 175 -9.88 26.69 -13.61
C ILE A 175 -8.75 27.73 -13.60
N LEU A 176 -7.51 27.30 -13.39
CA LEU A 176 -6.36 28.22 -13.30
C LEU A 176 -6.15 29.06 -14.56
N ALA A 177 -6.38 28.46 -15.74
CA ALA A 177 -6.20 29.11 -17.03
C ALA A 177 -7.14 30.31 -17.22
N LYS A 178 -8.32 30.34 -16.58
CA LYS A 178 -9.24 31.51 -16.61
C LYS A 178 -8.57 32.81 -16.15
N LYS A 179 -7.50 32.70 -15.34
CA LYS A 179 -6.73 33.84 -14.82
C LYS A 179 -5.26 33.81 -15.25
N GLY A 180 -4.92 33.02 -16.28
CA GLY A 180 -3.56 32.93 -16.82
C GLY A 180 -2.56 32.19 -15.93
N TYR A 181 -3.02 31.44 -14.92
CA TYR A 181 -2.16 30.67 -14.02
C TYR A 181 -1.99 29.22 -14.49
N ARG A 182 -0.89 28.60 -14.05
CA ARG A 182 -0.59 27.16 -14.21
C ARG A 182 -0.48 26.50 -12.84
N PHE A 183 -0.57 25.18 -12.81
CA PHE A 183 -0.49 24.41 -11.56
C PHE A 183 0.76 24.72 -10.72
N LYS A 184 1.93 24.87 -11.37
CA LYS A 184 3.19 25.21 -10.69
C LYS A 184 3.13 26.56 -9.98
N ASP A 185 2.29 27.47 -10.44
CA ASP A 185 2.17 28.81 -9.89
C ASP A 185 1.52 28.76 -8.51
N ILE A 186 0.66 27.75 -8.22
CA ILE A 186 0.12 27.52 -6.87
C ILE A 186 1.27 27.38 -5.87
N LYS A 187 2.31 26.60 -6.20
CA LYS A 187 3.45 26.44 -5.31
C LYS A 187 4.29 27.71 -5.21
N LEU A 188 4.51 28.41 -6.33
CA LEU A 188 5.32 29.63 -6.39
C LEU A 188 4.70 30.77 -5.58
N THR A 189 3.39 30.98 -5.67
CA THR A 189 2.69 32.02 -4.90
C THR A 189 2.40 31.57 -3.47
N LYS A 190 2.89 30.41 -3.04
CA LYS A 190 2.49 29.75 -1.78
C LYS A 190 0.95 29.68 -1.66
N GLY A 191 0.31 29.50 -2.80
CA GLY A 191 -1.13 29.45 -3.05
C GLY A 191 -1.88 30.78 -2.95
N ALA A 192 -1.26 31.91 -2.63
CA ALA A 192 -1.92 33.22 -2.58
C ALA A 192 -2.75 33.57 -3.85
N LEU A 193 -2.40 33.02 -5.01
CA LEU A 193 -3.19 33.17 -6.24
C LEU A 193 -4.64 32.70 -6.13
N LEU A 194 -4.93 31.77 -5.20
CA LEU A 194 -6.26 31.21 -4.99
C LEU A 194 -7.26 32.27 -4.52
N ASN A 195 -6.81 33.31 -3.83
CA ASN A 195 -7.65 34.43 -3.40
C ASN A 195 -8.27 35.19 -4.58
N GLY A 196 -7.69 35.06 -5.77
CA GLY A 196 -8.22 35.65 -6.98
C GLY A 196 -9.43 34.92 -7.57
N PHE A 197 -9.76 33.71 -7.11
CA PHE A 197 -10.83 32.85 -7.66
C PHE A 197 -12.14 32.95 -6.87
N GLU A 198 -13.25 32.60 -7.50
CA GLU A 198 -14.55 32.49 -6.82
C GLU A 198 -14.56 31.37 -5.76
N GLU A 199 -15.46 31.44 -4.78
CA GLU A 199 -15.48 30.49 -3.66
C GLU A 199 -15.64 29.02 -4.10
N ASN A 200 -16.53 28.77 -5.06
CA ASN A 200 -16.71 27.46 -5.70
C ASN A 200 -15.41 26.95 -6.36
N GLU A 201 -14.71 27.80 -7.11
CA GLU A 201 -13.45 27.50 -7.78
C GLU A 201 -12.34 27.25 -6.76
N GLN A 202 -12.24 28.09 -5.73
CA GLN A 202 -11.31 27.89 -4.62
C GLN A 202 -11.52 26.54 -3.96
N ASN A 203 -12.78 26.13 -3.72
CA ASN A 203 -13.08 24.84 -3.11
C ASN A 203 -12.64 23.66 -4.00
N VAL A 204 -12.85 23.75 -5.31
CA VAL A 204 -12.35 22.75 -6.26
C VAL A 204 -10.82 22.70 -6.27
N LEU A 205 -10.15 23.84 -6.28
CA LEU A 205 -8.68 23.92 -6.29
C LEU A 205 -8.07 23.38 -4.98
N LYS A 206 -8.61 23.76 -3.81
CA LYS A 206 -8.20 23.22 -2.49
C LYS A 206 -8.33 21.71 -2.44
N ARG A 207 -9.44 21.18 -2.96
CA ARG A 207 -9.68 19.74 -3.04
C ARG A 207 -8.70 19.04 -3.97
N SER A 208 -8.41 19.64 -5.12
CA SER A 208 -7.47 19.11 -6.10
C SER A 208 -6.03 19.06 -5.55
N ILE A 209 -5.60 20.08 -4.80
CA ILE A 209 -4.31 20.07 -4.09
C ILE A 209 -4.23 18.91 -3.10
N LYS A 210 -5.27 18.72 -2.28
CA LYS A 210 -5.36 17.62 -1.32
C LYS A 210 -5.30 16.25 -2.01
N GLU A 211 -6.06 16.09 -3.09
CA GLU A 211 -6.15 14.84 -3.84
C GLU A 211 -4.82 14.49 -4.52
N LEU A 212 -4.15 15.46 -5.15
CA LEU A 212 -2.83 15.24 -5.76
C LEU A 212 -1.75 14.93 -4.73
N SER A 213 -1.80 15.54 -3.54
CA SER A 213 -0.88 15.19 -2.45
C SER A 213 -1.04 13.73 -2.02
N ALA A 214 -2.30 13.27 -1.86
CA ALA A 214 -2.59 11.88 -1.53
C ALA A 214 -2.16 10.92 -2.65
N ILE A 215 -2.44 11.25 -3.92
CA ILE A 215 -2.02 10.45 -5.07
C ILE A 215 -0.49 10.30 -5.09
N ASN A 216 0.25 11.38 -4.89
CA ASN A 216 1.72 11.34 -4.88
C ASN A 216 2.26 10.46 -3.75
N GLU A 217 1.66 10.49 -2.56
CA GLU A 217 2.09 9.66 -1.45
C GLU A 217 1.77 8.18 -1.70
N VAL A 218 0.59 7.87 -2.24
CA VAL A 218 0.24 6.51 -2.70
C VAL A 218 1.27 6.02 -3.72
N LYS A 219 1.62 6.84 -4.71
CA LYS A 219 2.59 6.48 -5.76
C LYS A 219 3.95 6.11 -5.17
N LYS A 220 4.45 6.86 -4.18
CA LYS A 220 5.73 6.55 -3.51
C LYS A 220 5.69 5.21 -2.78
N VAL A 221 4.60 4.93 -2.07
CA VAL A 221 4.43 3.64 -1.35
C VAL A 221 4.42 2.48 -2.34
N VAL A 222 3.66 2.60 -3.43
CA VAL A 222 3.59 1.56 -4.47
C VAL A 222 4.95 1.36 -5.14
N ASP A 223 5.62 2.43 -5.55
CA ASP A 223 6.96 2.35 -6.17
C ASP A 223 7.98 1.69 -5.23
N THR A 224 8.01 2.11 -3.96
CA THR A 224 8.89 1.54 -2.94
C THR A 224 8.64 0.05 -2.78
N GLN A 225 7.38 -0.37 -2.67
CA GLN A 225 7.04 -1.77 -2.46
C GLN A 225 7.32 -2.62 -3.71
N TYR A 226 6.98 -2.12 -4.90
CA TYR A 226 7.30 -2.80 -6.15
C TYR A 226 8.80 -2.99 -6.31
N ASN A 227 9.59 -1.94 -6.14
CA ASN A 227 11.05 -2.05 -6.26
C ASN A 227 11.62 -2.98 -5.18
N SER A 228 11.12 -2.90 -3.94
CA SER A 228 11.60 -3.76 -2.84
C SER A 228 11.36 -5.23 -3.13
N VAL A 229 10.18 -5.61 -3.61
CA VAL A 229 9.85 -7.01 -3.93
C VAL A 229 10.54 -7.46 -5.22
N LEU A 230 10.49 -6.65 -6.28
CA LEU A 230 11.03 -7.02 -7.58
C LEU A 230 12.55 -7.14 -7.57
N THR A 231 13.27 -6.33 -6.80
CA THR A 231 14.74 -6.44 -6.69
C THR A 231 15.16 -7.77 -6.05
N LYS A 232 14.33 -8.34 -5.16
CA LYS A 232 14.60 -9.65 -4.56
C LYS A 232 14.35 -10.80 -5.54
N SER A 233 13.26 -10.71 -6.31
CA SER A 233 12.94 -11.72 -7.32
C SER A 233 13.78 -11.61 -8.59
N PHE A 234 14.23 -10.41 -8.97
CA PHE A 234 14.92 -10.13 -10.22
C PHE A 234 16.17 -9.26 -9.98
N PRO A 235 17.21 -9.80 -9.33
CA PRO A 235 18.39 -9.02 -8.93
C PRO A 235 19.16 -8.41 -10.11
N ASP A 236 19.10 -9.04 -11.28
CA ASP A 236 19.84 -8.61 -12.48
C ASP A 236 19.08 -7.61 -13.35
N ILE A 237 17.83 -7.28 -13.00
CA ILE A 237 17.02 -6.32 -13.77
C ILE A 237 17.20 -4.91 -13.24
N ASP A 238 17.59 -3.98 -14.11
CA ASP A 238 17.55 -2.55 -13.82
C ASP A 238 16.10 -2.04 -13.84
N LEU A 239 15.46 -2.08 -12.68
CA LEU A 239 14.08 -1.64 -12.50
C LEU A 239 13.86 -0.15 -12.82
N ASN A 240 14.90 0.69 -12.90
CA ASN A 240 14.74 2.10 -13.28
C ASN A 240 14.36 2.25 -14.76
N LYS A 241 14.66 1.25 -15.59
CA LYS A 241 14.31 1.21 -17.02
C LYS A 241 12.96 0.57 -17.29
N VAL A 242 12.32 -0.03 -16.28
CA VAL A 242 11.05 -0.74 -16.41
C VAL A 242 9.90 0.24 -16.15
N LYS A 243 8.92 0.29 -17.06
CA LYS A 243 7.75 1.17 -16.88
C LYS A 243 6.94 0.73 -15.67
N MET A 244 6.29 1.65 -14.98
CA MET A 244 5.54 1.30 -13.76
C MET A 244 4.40 0.31 -14.01
N THR A 245 3.73 0.39 -15.16
CA THR A 245 2.70 -0.60 -15.55
C THR A 245 3.29 -2.00 -15.76
N GLU A 246 4.54 -2.10 -16.22
CA GLU A 246 5.28 -3.37 -16.29
C GLU A 246 5.70 -3.85 -14.91
N LYS A 247 6.15 -2.95 -14.02
CA LYS A 247 6.43 -3.28 -12.62
C LYS A 247 5.20 -3.83 -11.90
N GLU A 248 4.02 -3.24 -12.10
CA GLU A 248 2.75 -3.72 -11.53
C GLU A 248 2.43 -5.14 -11.99
N ARG A 249 2.57 -5.43 -13.29
CA ARG A 249 2.37 -6.79 -13.84
C ARG A 249 3.36 -7.78 -13.26
N LEU A 250 4.65 -7.44 -13.24
CA LEU A 250 5.70 -8.28 -12.67
C LEU A 250 5.47 -8.52 -11.18
N TYR A 251 5.12 -7.48 -10.42
CA TYR A 251 4.84 -7.58 -8.99
C TYR A 251 3.68 -8.54 -8.73
N THR A 252 2.59 -8.38 -9.48
CA THR A 252 1.40 -9.24 -9.37
C THR A 252 1.74 -10.68 -9.72
N ALA A 253 2.51 -10.91 -10.79
CA ALA A 253 2.98 -12.24 -11.17
C ALA A 253 3.91 -12.86 -10.11
N VAL A 254 4.81 -12.08 -9.49
CA VAL A 254 5.66 -12.54 -8.39
C VAL A 254 4.81 -12.92 -7.17
N VAL A 255 3.86 -12.08 -6.77
CA VAL A 255 2.97 -12.36 -5.63
C VAL A 255 2.15 -13.64 -5.90
N TYR A 256 1.74 -13.88 -7.14
CA TYR A 256 1.00 -15.10 -7.52
C TYR A 256 1.89 -16.34 -7.60
N TYR A 257 2.93 -16.29 -8.45
CA TYR A 257 3.72 -17.46 -8.84
C TYR A 257 4.93 -17.74 -7.95
N ASN A 258 5.47 -16.71 -7.29
CA ASN A 258 6.71 -16.79 -6.52
C ASN A 258 6.58 -16.09 -5.15
N PRO A 259 5.66 -16.55 -4.27
CA PRO A 259 5.42 -15.93 -2.97
C PRO A 259 6.57 -16.11 -1.97
N GLU A 260 7.64 -16.81 -2.31
CA GLU A 260 8.85 -16.94 -1.48
C GLU A 260 9.98 -16.01 -1.95
N LEU A 261 9.76 -15.24 -3.01
CA LEU A 261 10.77 -14.37 -3.65
C LEU A 261 12.07 -15.10 -3.96
N LYS A 262 11.94 -16.33 -4.51
CA LYS A 262 13.09 -17.02 -5.10
C LYS A 262 13.66 -16.14 -6.21
N SER A 263 14.98 -16.08 -6.32
CA SER A 263 15.61 -15.40 -7.45
C SER A 263 15.15 -16.06 -8.75
N LEU A 264 14.77 -15.23 -9.73
CA LEU A 264 14.26 -15.64 -11.03
C LEU A 264 15.19 -15.11 -12.12
N GLU A 265 15.47 -15.96 -13.08
CA GLU A 265 16.26 -15.62 -14.25
C GLU A 265 15.36 -15.20 -15.43
N LYS A 266 15.97 -14.72 -16.51
CA LYS A 266 15.26 -14.35 -17.75
C LYS A 266 14.44 -15.52 -18.33
N GLN A 267 14.92 -16.75 -18.16
CA GLN A 267 14.21 -17.96 -18.61
C GLN A 267 12.92 -18.18 -17.82
N ASP A 268 12.91 -17.92 -16.51
CA ASP A 268 11.73 -18.03 -15.66
C ASP A 268 10.64 -17.04 -16.10
N ILE A 269 11.01 -15.81 -16.44
CA ILE A 269 10.09 -14.81 -16.98
C ILE A 269 9.46 -15.30 -18.29
N THR A 270 10.29 -15.87 -19.16
CA THR A 270 9.84 -16.43 -20.45
C THR A 270 8.88 -17.58 -20.23
N ARG A 271 9.15 -18.45 -19.25
CA ARG A 271 8.26 -19.55 -18.85
C ARG A 271 6.95 -19.03 -18.30
N LEU A 272 6.95 -18.08 -17.36
CA LEU A 272 5.74 -17.47 -16.82
C LEU A 272 4.87 -16.82 -17.90
N LYS A 273 5.49 -16.24 -18.93
CA LYS A 273 4.78 -15.62 -20.06
C LYS A 273 4.16 -16.64 -21.01
N ASN A 274 4.91 -17.68 -21.38
CA ASN A 274 4.52 -18.57 -22.47
C ASN A 274 3.82 -19.85 -22.00
N ASN A 275 4.14 -20.33 -20.80
CA ASN A 275 3.61 -21.55 -20.22
C ASN A 275 3.59 -21.43 -18.68
N PRO A 276 2.72 -20.57 -18.12
CA PRO A 276 2.63 -20.38 -16.68
C PRO A 276 2.27 -21.70 -15.98
N PRO A 277 2.90 -22.01 -14.83
CA PRO A 277 2.58 -23.23 -14.09
C PRO A 277 1.19 -23.13 -13.46
N GLU A 278 0.45 -24.23 -13.46
CA GLU A 278 -0.79 -24.35 -12.70
C GLU A 278 -0.48 -24.30 -11.20
N LYS A 279 -1.14 -23.38 -10.49
CA LYS A 279 -0.98 -23.12 -9.05
C LYS A 279 -2.05 -23.78 -8.22
N PHE A 280 -3.25 -23.93 -8.77
CA PHE A 280 -4.41 -24.45 -8.05
C PHE A 280 -4.98 -25.65 -8.76
N THR A 281 -5.47 -26.61 -7.98
CA THR A 281 -6.18 -27.77 -8.50
C THR A 281 -7.57 -27.37 -9.02
N THR A 282 -8.21 -28.22 -9.82
CA THR A 282 -9.61 -28.01 -10.24
C THR A 282 -10.56 -27.78 -9.06
N GLN A 283 -10.39 -28.49 -7.95
CA GLN A 283 -11.22 -28.28 -6.75
C GLN A 283 -11.03 -26.87 -6.17
N GLU A 284 -9.80 -26.37 -6.16
CA GLU A 284 -9.46 -25.02 -5.70
C GLU A 284 -9.92 -23.95 -6.69
N HIS A 285 -9.91 -24.23 -8.00
CA HIS A 285 -10.55 -23.39 -9.01
C HIS A 285 -12.05 -23.23 -8.73
N VAL A 286 -12.77 -24.33 -8.53
CA VAL A 286 -14.20 -24.30 -8.19
C VAL A 286 -14.44 -23.49 -6.91
N GLN A 287 -13.67 -23.78 -5.85
CA GLN A 287 -13.80 -23.10 -4.56
C GLN A 287 -13.53 -21.59 -4.68
N GLY A 288 -12.45 -21.21 -5.38
CA GLY A 288 -12.09 -19.80 -5.52
C GLY A 288 -13.06 -19.03 -6.40
N LEU A 289 -13.60 -19.63 -7.46
CA LEU A 289 -14.65 -18.99 -8.27
C LEU A 289 -15.94 -18.79 -7.47
N ALA A 290 -16.32 -19.75 -6.63
CA ALA A 290 -17.45 -19.64 -5.73
C ALA A 290 -17.24 -18.51 -4.69
N TYR A 291 -16.02 -18.39 -4.15
CA TYR A 291 -15.64 -17.28 -3.27
C TYR A 291 -15.75 -15.92 -3.96
N LEU A 292 -15.19 -15.77 -5.17
CA LEU A 292 -15.26 -14.52 -5.94
C LEU A 292 -16.70 -14.15 -6.34
N SER A 293 -17.57 -15.15 -6.43
CA SER A 293 -18.99 -14.98 -6.69
C SER A 293 -19.82 -14.70 -5.42
N GLY A 294 -19.19 -14.67 -4.24
CA GLY A 294 -19.84 -14.42 -2.95
C GLY A 294 -20.64 -15.61 -2.40
N GLN A 295 -20.41 -16.82 -2.93
CA GLN A 295 -21.11 -18.05 -2.52
C GLN A 295 -20.42 -18.75 -1.35
N VAL A 296 -19.12 -18.50 -1.16
CA VAL A 296 -18.26 -19.12 -0.15
C VAL A 296 -17.62 -18.01 0.68
N LYS A 297 -17.53 -18.20 1.99
CA LYS A 297 -16.89 -17.26 2.92
C LYS A 297 -15.38 -17.53 3.08
N PRO A 298 -14.60 -16.54 3.56
CA PRO A 298 -13.16 -16.71 3.76
C PRO A 298 -12.77 -17.91 4.63
N ASP A 299 -13.52 -18.18 5.70
CA ASP A 299 -13.28 -19.26 6.67
C ASP A 299 -13.53 -20.66 6.10
N GLU A 300 -14.21 -20.75 4.97
CA GLU A 300 -14.45 -22.00 4.26
C GLU A 300 -13.28 -22.38 3.33
N ILE A 301 -12.35 -21.46 3.06
CA ILE A 301 -11.16 -21.71 2.23
C ILE A 301 -10.03 -22.25 3.10
N LYS A 302 -9.75 -23.55 2.99
CA LYS A 302 -8.69 -24.22 3.75
C LYS A 302 -7.28 -23.91 3.26
N ASN A 303 -7.10 -23.72 1.95
CA ASN A 303 -5.80 -23.39 1.39
C ASN A 303 -5.48 -21.90 1.63
N ALA A 304 -4.55 -21.62 2.55
CA ALA A 304 -4.12 -20.26 2.87
C ALA A 304 -3.55 -19.51 1.66
N ASN A 305 -2.86 -20.20 0.75
CA ASN A 305 -2.35 -19.60 -0.49
C ASN A 305 -3.48 -19.23 -1.46
N LEU A 306 -4.52 -20.06 -1.55
CA LEU A 306 -5.72 -19.73 -2.33
C LEU A 306 -6.41 -18.49 -1.75
N LEU A 307 -6.67 -18.48 -0.43
CA LEU A 307 -7.30 -17.34 0.24
C LEU A 307 -6.49 -16.04 0.04
N ARG A 308 -5.16 -16.12 0.16
CA ARG A 308 -4.24 -15.02 -0.08
C ARG A 308 -4.37 -14.46 -1.50
N VAL A 309 -4.39 -15.32 -2.51
CA VAL A 309 -4.55 -14.94 -3.93
C VAL A 309 -5.92 -14.30 -4.17
N LEU A 310 -6.97 -14.83 -3.55
CA LEU A 310 -8.33 -14.32 -3.71
C LEU A 310 -8.57 -12.99 -2.98
N ASN A 311 -7.81 -12.71 -1.92
CA ASN A 311 -7.91 -11.46 -1.16
C ASN A 311 -7.18 -10.28 -1.81
N ASN A 312 -6.36 -10.52 -2.83
CA ASN A 312 -5.61 -9.48 -3.53
C ASN A 312 -6.15 -9.26 -4.95
N ARG A 313 -6.58 -8.02 -5.21
CA ARG A 313 -7.23 -7.63 -6.48
C ARG A 313 -6.37 -7.90 -7.71
N GLY A 314 -5.06 -7.70 -7.63
CA GLY A 314 -4.16 -7.98 -8.74
C GLY A 314 -4.13 -9.48 -9.07
N THR A 315 -4.04 -10.32 -8.04
CA THR A 315 -3.93 -11.77 -8.19
C THR A 315 -5.25 -12.46 -8.54
N GLN A 316 -6.40 -11.85 -8.23
CA GLN A 316 -7.72 -12.35 -8.65
C GLN A 316 -7.83 -12.53 -10.17
N GLN A 317 -7.28 -11.60 -10.96
CA GLN A 317 -7.33 -11.69 -12.42
C GLN A 317 -6.48 -12.86 -12.95
N LEU A 318 -5.31 -13.09 -12.34
CA LEU A 318 -4.47 -14.25 -12.67
C LEU A 318 -5.16 -15.57 -12.31
N PHE A 319 -5.82 -15.62 -11.15
CA PHE A 319 -6.60 -16.78 -10.73
C PHE A 319 -7.74 -17.10 -11.70
N ILE A 320 -8.54 -16.10 -12.08
CA ILE A 320 -9.62 -16.27 -13.07
C ILE A 320 -9.05 -16.73 -14.42
N GLY A 321 -7.90 -16.19 -14.83
CA GLY A 321 -7.20 -16.58 -16.05
C GLY A 321 -6.76 -18.04 -16.02
N GLU A 322 -6.14 -18.49 -14.93
CA GLU A 322 -5.72 -19.89 -14.71
C GLU A 322 -6.91 -20.83 -14.69
N ALA A 323 -7.95 -20.53 -13.90
CA ALA A 323 -9.18 -21.32 -13.84
C ALA A 323 -9.89 -21.40 -15.21
N GLY A 324 -9.76 -20.37 -16.05
CA GLY A 324 -10.29 -20.37 -17.42
C GLY A 324 -9.56 -21.30 -18.39
N GLN A 325 -8.36 -21.77 -18.04
CA GLN A 325 -7.64 -22.80 -18.80
C GLN A 325 -7.97 -24.23 -18.34
N ASP A 326 -8.63 -24.38 -17.18
CA ASP A 326 -9.06 -25.67 -16.65
C ASP A 326 -10.27 -26.19 -17.44
N LYS A 327 -10.07 -27.29 -18.17
CA LYS A 327 -11.10 -27.90 -19.03
C LYS A 327 -12.29 -28.44 -18.25
N ASN A 328 -12.17 -28.65 -16.94
CA ASN A 328 -13.24 -29.13 -16.08
C ASN A 328 -14.09 -28.00 -15.48
N ILE A 329 -13.72 -26.74 -15.73
CA ILE A 329 -14.46 -25.56 -15.26
C ILE A 329 -15.34 -25.03 -16.39
N SER A 330 -16.61 -24.78 -16.08
CA SER A 330 -17.54 -24.23 -17.07
C SER A 330 -17.29 -22.74 -17.33
N ALA A 331 -17.42 -22.32 -18.59
CA ALA A 331 -17.34 -20.90 -18.97
C ALA A 331 -18.35 -20.03 -18.19
N LYS A 332 -19.51 -20.59 -17.83
CA LYS A 332 -20.53 -19.92 -17.02
C LYS A 332 -20.01 -19.55 -15.62
N GLN A 333 -19.30 -20.45 -14.95
CA GLN A 333 -18.71 -20.17 -13.63
C GLN A 333 -17.66 -19.06 -13.70
N ILE A 334 -16.83 -19.07 -14.75
CA ILE A 334 -15.82 -18.04 -15.00
C ILE A 334 -16.49 -16.67 -15.19
N GLU A 335 -17.51 -16.59 -16.05
CA GLU A 335 -18.21 -15.34 -16.32
C GLU A 335 -18.98 -14.82 -15.10
N GLN A 336 -19.58 -15.70 -14.31
CA GLN A 336 -20.21 -15.32 -13.03
C GLN A 336 -19.21 -14.69 -12.07
N ALA A 337 -18.04 -15.30 -11.88
CA ALA A 337 -16.99 -14.75 -11.03
C ALA A 337 -16.46 -13.40 -11.55
N LYS A 338 -16.22 -13.27 -12.86
CA LYS A 338 -15.80 -11.99 -13.48
C LYS A 338 -16.83 -10.89 -13.24
N GLN A 339 -18.11 -11.18 -13.46
CA GLN A 339 -19.20 -10.24 -13.25
C GLN A 339 -19.32 -9.84 -11.77
N ALA A 340 -19.25 -10.80 -10.85
CA ALA A 340 -19.31 -10.54 -9.42
C ALA A 340 -18.14 -9.66 -8.94
N VAL A 341 -16.91 -9.94 -9.39
CA VAL A 341 -15.73 -9.09 -9.10
C VAL A 341 -15.92 -7.69 -9.66
N LYS A 342 -16.41 -7.55 -10.91
CA LYS A 342 -16.71 -6.25 -11.52
C LYS A 342 -17.80 -5.49 -10.73
N GLN A 343 -18.88 -6.16 -10.33
CA GLN A 343 -19.96 -5.56 -9.56
C GLN A 343 -19.53 -5.17 -8.15
N HIS A 344 -18.72 -5.99 -7.48
CA HIS A 344 -18.15 -5.65 -6.18
C HIS A 344 -17.27 -4.38 -6.26
N ASN A 345 -16.51 -4.24 -7.36
CA ASN A 345 -15.75 -3.03 -7.63
C ASN A 345 -16.64 -1.80 -7.84
N LEU A 346 -17.74 -1.96 -8.59
CA LEU A 346 -18.73 -0.89 -8.79
C LEU A 346 -19.45 -0.51 -7.49
N ARG A 347 -19.92 -1.49 -6.71
CA ARG A 347 -20.57 -1.26 -5.40
C ARG A 347 -19.65 -0.60 -4.39
N SER A 348 -18.37 -0.98 -4.37
CA SER A 348 -17.35 -0.28 -3.58
C SER A 348 -17.26 1.19 -3.99
N ASP A 349 -17.38 1.49 -5.27
CA ASP A 349 -17.35 2.84 -5.80
C ASP A 349 -18.65 3.61 -5.53
N ASP A 350 -19.82 2.96 -5.61
CA ASP A 350 -21.12 3.57 -5.29
C ASP A 350 -21.24 3.87 -3.78
N PHE A 351 -20.84 2.95 -2.92
CA PHE A 351 -20.75 3.19 -1.47
C PHE A 351 -19.85 4.38 -1.16
N ARG A 352 -18.72 4.52 -1.87
CA ARG A 352 -17.82 5.67 -1.72
C ARG A 352 -18.45 6.97 -2.24
N LYS A 353 -19.31 6.90 -3.26
CA LYS A 353 -20.06 8.05 -3.76
C LYS A 353 -21.03 8.60 -2.73
N GLU A 354 -21.70 7.71 -2.01
CA GLU A 354 -22.67 8.06 -0.97
C GLU A 354 -22.01 8.57 0.32
N ASN A 355 -20.84 8.03 0.68
CA ASN A 355 -20.21 8.29 1.98
C ASN A 355 -19.02 9.27 1.94
N ILE A 356 -18.61 9.74 0.76
CA ILE A 356 -17.48 10.67 0.60
C ILE A 356 -17.89 11.86 -0.27
N GLU A 357 -18.01 13.03 0.37
CA GLU A 357 -18.44 14.26 -0.29
C GLU A 357 -17.58 14.58 -1.53
N GLY A 358 -18.28 14.74 -2.67
CA GLY A 358 -17.74 15.04 -3.98
C GLY A 358 -17.08 13.86 -4.71
N TYR A 359 -17.17 12.63 -4.23
CA TYR A 359 -16.56 11.47 -4.89
C TYR A 359 -17.05 11.30 -6.35
N ARG A 360 -16.13 10.97 -7.26
CA ARG A 360 -16.44 10.63 -8.66
C ARG A 360 -15.76 9.31 -9.02
N ALA A 361 -16.56 8.31 -9.41
CA ALA A 361 -16.07 7.01 -9.85
C ALA A 361 -15.18 7.13 -11.11
N VAL A 362 -14.29 6.17 -11.30
CA VAL A 362 -13.53 5.97 -12.54
C VAL A 362 -14.08 4.70 -13.18
N ASN A 363 -14.73 4.82 -14.34
CA ASN A 363 -15.39 3.68 -14.99
C ASN A 363 -14.39 2.57 -15.37
N TYR A 364 -14.68 1.35 -14.91
CA TYR A 364 -14.01 0.10 -15.26
C TYR A 364 -14.45 -0.38 -16.66
N ASN A 365 -13.95 0.27 -17.71
CA ASN A 365 -14.00 -0.32 -19.05
C ASN A 365 -12.58 -0.73 -19.47
N GLU A 366 -12.39 -2.06 -19.45
CA GLU A 366 -11.43 -2.89 -20.20
C GLU A 366 -9.93 -2.58 -20.05
N ILE A 367 -9.27 -3.42 -19.23
CA ILE A 367 -7.85 -3.75 -19.36
C ILE A 367 -7.79 -5.11 -20.05
N LEU A 368 -7.99 -5.13 -21.37
CA LEU A 368 -7.62 -6.25 -22.25
C LEU A 368 -7.18 -5.65 -23.58
N GLN A 369 -5.94 -5.14 -23.60
CA GLN A 369 -5.05 -5.14 -24.77
C GLN A 369 -3.62 -5.36 -24.31
#